data_AF-A0AAV6BYY5-F1
#
_entry.id   AF-A0AAV6BYY5-F1
#
_cell.length_a   1.000
_cell.length_b   1.000
_cell.length_c   1.000
_cell.angle_alpha   90.00
_cell.angle_beta   90.00
_cell.angle_gamma   90.00
#
_symmetry.space_group_name_H-M   'P 1'
#
loop_
_entity.id
_entity.type
_entity.pdbx_description
1 polymer ?
#
loop_
_entity_poly.entity_id
_entity_poly.type
_entity_poly.pdbx_seq_one_letter_code
_entity_poly.pdbx_strand_id
1 'polypeptide(L)'
;MPQTKLNHFLSALRSYLFFDPLVWLWTIFMATFSLLSSLIDRDGRIQQWFAVTWSTVILNIIRSPLAVRGMEKIDTTRPHLYALNHLSALDIPAVYVGMPCHFRIMAKEEIFRYPFLGWHLRRSGQVSIEREHALASMRSLNRAAAILKGGQPLVVFPEGGRSATGQTLPFLPGVFYVAIKAGVDVVPMALVGTYELL
;
A
#
# COMPACT_ATOMS: atom_id res chain seq x y z
N MET A 1 -31.54 22.45 -8.81
CA MET A 1 -31.41 20.98 -9.02
C MET A 1 -30.82 20.55 -10.38
N PRO A 2 -30.93 21.30 -11.50
CA PRO A 2 -30.27 20.93 -12.78
C PRO A 2 -28.77 21.24 -12.86
N GLN A 3 -28.32 22.37 -12.28
CA GLN A 3 -26.92 22.81 -12.33
C GLN A 3 -25.95 21.83 -11.62
N THR A 4 -26.40 21.17 -10.56
CA THR A 4 -25.58 20.20 -9.83
C THR A 4 -25.29 18.96 -10.68
N LYS A 5 -26.28 18.41 -11.39
CA LYS A 5 -26.09 17.25 -12.28
C LYS A 5 -25.15 17.54 -13.45
N LEU A 6 -25.27 18.72 -14.06
CA LEU A 6 -24.37 19.14 -15.14
C LEU A 6 -22.93 19.33 -14.64
N ASN A 7 -22.75 19.92 -13.47
CA ASN A 7 -21.43 20.08 -12.85
C ASN A 7 -20.80 18.73 -12.48
N HIS A 8 -21.59 17.77 -11.96
CA HIS A 8 -21.12 16.41 -11.72
C HIS A 8 -20.74 15.69 -13.02
N PHE A 9 -21.54 15.84 -14.07
CA PHE A 9 -21.26 15.25 -15.39
C PHE A 9 -19.98 15.82 -16.02
N LEU A 10 -19.82 17.16 -16.03
CA LEU A 10 -18.62 17.81 -16.54
C LEU A 10 -17.38 17.48 -15.71
N SER A 11 -17.52 17.36 -14.39
CA SER A 11 -16.44 16.91 -13.52
C SER A 11 -16.04 15.47 -13.82
N ALA A 12 -17.00 14.56 -13.97
CA ALA A 12 -16.76 13.17 -14.33
C ALA A 12 -16.09 13.06 -15.71
N LEU A 13 -16.60 13.80 -16.70
CA LEU A 13 -16.05 13.82 -18.05
C LEU A 13 -14.59 14.32 -18.06
N ARG A 14 -14.30 15.37 -17.29
CA ARG A 14 -12.92 15.87 -17.12
C ARG A 14 -12.02 14.83 -16.44
N SER A 15 -12.52 14.14 -15.41
CA SER A 15 -11.79 13.06 -14.73
C SER A 15 -11.43 11.93 -15.69
N TYR A 16 -12.42 11.40 -16.40
CA TYR A 16 -12.23 10.26 -17.30
C TYR A 16 -11.39 10.60 -18.54
N LEU A 17 -11.50 11.81 -19.09
CA LEU A 17 -10.78 12.18 -20.32
C LEU A 17 -9.34 12.66 -20.08
N PHE A 18 -9.05 13.25 -18.92
CA PHE A 18 -7.74 13.88 -18.68
C PHE A 18 -7.00 13.29 -17.48
N PHE A 19 -7.67 13.12 -16.34
CA PHE A 19 -7.00 12.69 -15.12
C PHE A 19 -6.68 11.19 -15.12
N ASP A 20 -7.64 10.35 -15.49
CA ASP A 20 -7.42 8.89 -15.48
C ASP A 20 -6.33 8.47 -16.48
N PRO A 21 -6.33 8.93 -17.76
CA PRO A 21 -5.27 8.57 -18.70
C PRO A 21 -3.90 9.05 -18.25
N LEU A 22 -3.82 10.23 -17.63
CA LEU A 22 -2.57 10.77 -17.10
C LEU A 22 -2.07 9.93 -15.91
N VAL A 23 -2.95 9.52 -15.01
CA VAL A 23 -2.63 8.63 -13.89
C VAL A 23 -2.15 7.26 -14.40
N TRP A 24 -2.81 6.68 -15.40
CA TRP A 24 -2.39 5.43 -16.01
C TRP A 24 -1.02 5.55 -16.70
N LEU A 25 -0.82 6.59 -17.50
CA LEU A 25 0.45 6.86 -18.18
C LEU A 25 1.58 7.04 -17.15
N TRP A 26 1.33 7.83 -16.11
CA TRP A 26 2.27 8.05 -15.02
C TRP A 26 2.60 6.75 -14.26
N THR A 27 1.59 5.93 -14.00
CA THR A 27 1.76 4.63 -13.32
C THR A 27 2.62 3.68 -14.16
N ILE A 28 2.36 3.59 -15.46
CA ILE A 28 3.14 2.75 -16.38
C ILE A 28 4.57 3.27 -16.51
N PHE A 29 4.75 4.59 -16.62
CA PHE A 29 6.06 5.24 -16.65
C PHE A 29 6.86 4.87 -15.38
N MET A 30 6.30 5.15 -14.20
CA MET A 30 6.94 4.86 -12.92
C MET A 30 7.23 3.38 -12.72
N ALA A 31 6.28 2.50 -13.04
CA ALA A 31 6.48 1.06 -12.92
C ALA A 31 7.59 0.54 -13.86
N THR A 32 7.65 1.03 -15.10
CA THR A 32 8.68 0.66 -16.08
C THR A 32 10.08 1.06 -15.59
N PHE A 33 10.27 2.31 -15.18
CA PHE A 33 11.57 2.77 -14.68
C PHE A 33 11.97 2.10 -13.36
N SER A 34 11.00 1.84 -12.48
CA SER A 34 11.23 1.06 -11.27
C SER A 34 11.65 -0.39 -11.56
N LEU A 35 11.15 -0.99 -12.64
CA LEU A 35 11.58 -2.32 -13.07
C LEU A 35 12.98 -2.30 -13.67
N LEU A 36 13.31 -1.30 -14.47
CA LEU A 36 14.66 -1.14 -15.00
C LEU A 36 15.68 -0.93 -13.87
N SER A 37 15.34 -0.12 -12.86
CA SER A 37 16.22 0.09 -11.70
C SER A 37 16.36 -1.16 -10.83
N SER A 38 15.42 -2.10 -10.88
CA SER A 38 15.50 -3.36 -10.11
C SER A 38 16.69 -4.26 -10.49
N LEU A 39 17.35 -3.98 -11.61
CA LEU A 39 18.58 -4.70 -12.01
C LEU A 39 19.80 -4.32 -11.14
N ILE A 40 19.77 -3.13 -10.53
CA ILE A 40 20.84 -2.62 -9.66
C ILE A 40 20.38 -2.44 -8.20
N ASP A 41 19.07 -2.36 -7.97
CA ASP A 41 18.47 -2.22 -6.64
C ASP A 41 18.35 -3.57 -5.93
N ARG A 42 19.32 -3.87 -5.06
CA ARG A 42 19.34 -5.13 -4.29
C ARG A 42 18.32 -5.16 -3.15
N ASP A 43 18.06 -4.01 -2.55
CA ASP A 43 17.28 -3.89 -1.32
C ASP A 43 15.89 -3.28 -1.55
N GLY A 44 15.51 -2.95 -2.79
CA GLY A 44 14.21 -2.36 -3.13
C GLY A 44 14.05 -0.89 -2.70
N ARG A 45 15.14 -0.21 -2.32
CA ARG A 45 15.10 1.18 -1.83
C ARG A 45 14.83 2.17 -2.95
N ILE A 46 15.44 1.95 -4.12
CA ILE A 46 15.20 2.75 -5.33
C ILE A 46 13.75 2.51 -5.78
N GLN A 47 13.29 1.26 -5.74
CA GLN A 47 11.91 0.93 -6.08
C GLN A 47 10.90 1.56 -5.11
N GLN A 48 11.20 1.62 -3.80
CA GLN A 48 10.35 2.36 -2.88
C GLN A 48 10.38 3.86 -3.17
N TRP A 49 11.52 4.46 -3.54
CA TRP A 49 11.57 5.87 -3.94
C TRP A 49 10.64 6.15 -5.13
N PHE A 50 10.61 5.25 -6.12
CA PHE A 50 9.64 5.34 -7.23
C PHE A 50 8.20 5.25 -6.73
N ALA A 51 7.90 4.34 -5.78
CA ALA A 51 6.57 4.22 -5.19
C ALA A 51 6.16 5.47 -4.39
N VAL A 52 7.07 6.08 -3.63
CA VAL A 52 6.85 7.34 -2.91
C VAL A 52 6.59 8.49 -3.87
N THR A 53 7.40 8.60 -4.93
CA THR A 53 7.27 9.64 -5.96
C THR A 53 5.96 9.50 -6.72
N TRP A 54 5.61 8.28 -7.14
CA TRP A 54 4.33 7.95 -7.75
C TRP A 54 3.18 8.36 -6.83
N SER A 55 3.21 7.93 -5.57
CA SER A 55 2.18 8.21 -4.57
C SER A 55 2.01 9.71 -4.31
N THR A 56 3.12 10.44 -4.19
CA THR A 56 3.12 11.90 -3.97
C THR A 56 2.43 12.62 -5.12
N VAL A 57 2.74 12.24 -6.37
CA VAL A 57 2.10 12.85 -7.55
C VAL A 57 0.62 12.52 -7.60
N ILE A 58 0.21 11.28 -7.32
CA ILE A 58 -1.21 10.90 -7.25
C ILE A 58 -1.95 11.75 -6.22
N LEU A 59 -1.45 11.86 -4.99
CA LEU A 59 -2.09 12.66 -3.92
C LEU A 59 -2.18 14.15 -4.28
N ASN A 60 -1.17 14.70 -4.97
CA ASN A 60 -1.20 16.09 -5.45
C ASN A 60 -2.22 16.31 -6.58
N ILE A 61 -2.33 15.37 -7.53
CA ILE A 61 -3.31 15.44 -8.64
C ILE A 61 -4.74 15.48 -8.09
N ILE A 62 -5.04 14.62 -7.11
CA ILE A 62 -6.37 14.58 -6.48
C ILE A 62 -6.56 15.66 -5.39
N ARG A 63 -5.55 16.50 -5.16
CA ARG A 63 -5.55 17.58 -4.16
C ARG A 63 -5.92 17.09 -2.74
N SER A 64 -5.36 15.95 -2.36
CA SER A 64 -5.55 15.36 -1.04
C SER A 64 -4.28 15.56 -0.21
N PRO A 65 -4.15 16.67 0.54
CA PRO A 65 -3.01 16.86 1.42
C PRO A 65 -3.01 15.80 2.53
N LEU A 66 -1.89 15.09 2.67
CA LEU A 66 -1.70 14.11 3.74
C LEU A 66 -1.21 14.82 5.01
N ALA A 67 -1.91 14.61 6.13
CA ALA A 67 -1.46 15.03 7.45
C ALA A 67 -1.14 13.80 8.29
N VAL A 68 0.08 13.73 8.85
CA VAL A 68 0.51 12.64 9.71
C VAL A 68 0.65 13.14 11.15
N ARG A 69 0.12 12.38 12.11
CA ARG A 69 0.19 12.67 13.54
C ARG A 69 0.75 11.45 14.28
N GLY A 70 1.53 11.68 15.34
CA GLY A 70 2.12 10.59 16.13
C GLY A 70 3.41 10.01 15.53
N MET A 71 4.03 10.69 14.57
CA MET A 71 5.27 10.24 13.93
C MET A 71 6.42 10.12 14.93
N GLU A 72 6.44 10.99 15.92
CA GLU A 72 7.40 11.02 17.02
C GLU A 72 7.37 9.76 17.90
N LYS A 73 6.31 8.94 17.80
CA LYS A 73 6.16 7.69 18.56
C LYS A 73 6.75 6.48 17.83
N ILE A 74 7.18 6.65 16.59
CA ILE A 74 7.71 5.56 15.76
C ILE A 74 9.22 5.45 15.96
N ASP A 75 9.65 4.33 16.52
CA ASP A 75 11.06 3.97 16.60
C ASP A 75 11.51 3.31 15.29
N THR A 76 12.23 4.05 14.46
CA THR A 76 12.71 3.53 13.17
C THR A 76 14.02 2.75 13.27
N THR A 77 14.58 2.56 14.48
CA THR A 77 15.86 1.85 14.68
C THR A 77 15.68 0.33 14.64
N ARG A 78 14.45 -0.16 14.80
CA ARG A 78 14.09 -1.58 14.77
C ARG A 78 12.90 -1.83 13.85
N PRO A 79 12.77 -3.05 13.28
CA PRO A 79 11.64 -3.38 12.44
C PRO A 79 10.36 -3.51 13.27
N HIS A 80 9.26 -3.00 12.71
CA HIS A 80 7.92 -3.09 13.30
C HIS A 80 6.92 -3.68 12.30
N LEU A 81 5.87 -4.31 12.83
CA LEU A 81 4.68 -4.62 12.05
C LEU A 81 3.69 -3.46 12.19
N TYR A 82 3.50 -2.70 11.12
CA TYR A 82 2.54 -1.59 11.07
C TYR A 82 1.18 -2.14 10.63
N ALA A 83 0.18 -2.06 11.51
CA ALA A 83 -1.17 -2.53 11.23
C ALA A 83 -2.10 -1.33 10.98
N LEU A 84 -2.65 -1.24 9.77
CA LEU A 84 -3.52 -0.15 9.32
C LEU A 84 -4.88 -0.67 8.89
N ASN A 85 -5.95 0.09 9.11
CA ASN A 85 -7.24 -0.17 8.46
C ASN A 85 -7.13 -0.02 6.93
N HIS A 86 -8.03 -0.68 6.19
CA HIS A 86 -8.05 -0.62 4.72
C HIS A 86 -9.44 -0.30 4.18
N LEU A 87 -9.63 0.93 3.73
CA LEU A 87 -10.91 1.46 3.29
C LEU A 87 -10.90 1.87 1.81
N SER A 88 -9.74 2.14 1.22
CA SER A 88 -9.64 2.71 -0.12
C SER A 88 -8.39 2.27 -0.87
N ALA A 89 -8.40 2.39 -2.20
CA ALA A 89 -7.18 2.26 -2.99
C ALA A 89 -6.16 3.38 -2.68
N LEU A 90 -6.63 4.54 -2.20
CA LEU A 90 -5.79 5.68 -1.80
C LEU A 90 -4.98 5.42 -0.53
N ASP A 91 -5.28 4.35 0.21
CA ASP A 91 -4.53 3.94 1.39
C ASP A 91 -3.07 3.64 1.06
N ILE A 92 -2.81 3.02 -0.10
CA ILE A 92 -1.46 2.64 -0.51
C ILE A 92 -0.61 3.89 -0.79
N PRO A 93 -1.07 4.88 -1.60
CA PRO A 93 -0.38 6.16 -1.71
C PRO A 93 -0.17 6.87 -0.37
N ALA A 94 -1.20 6.92 0.48
CA ALA A 94 -1.11 7.58 1.78
C ALA A 94 -0.02 6.95 2.67
N VAL A 95 0.08 5.62 2.70
CA VAL A 95 1.11 4.91 3.45
C VAL A 95 2.49 5.17 2.87
N TYR A 96 2.69 5.10 1.55
CA TYR A 96 4.01 5.37 0.96
C TYR A 96 4.51 6.78 1.27
N VAL A 97 3.65 7.79 1.22
CA VAL A 97 4.03 9.18 1.53
C VAL A 97 4.16 9.40 3.04
N GLY A 98 3.33 8.74 3.85
CA GLY A 98 3.24 8.99 5.28
C GLY A 98 4.25 8.23 6.15
N MET A 99 4.86 7.15 5.66
CA MET A 99 5.74 6.32 6.48
C MET A 99 7.18 6.85 6.55
N PRO A 100 7.85 6.83 7.72
CA PRO A 100 9.17 7.40 7.91
C PRO A 100 10.33 6.48 7.50
N CYS A 101 10.03 5.26 7.04
CA CYS A 101 11.03 4.22 6.83
C CYS A 101 10.81 3.45 5.53
N HIS A 102 11.82 2.67 5.16
CA HIS A 102 11.69 1.67 4.10
C HIS A 102 10.90 0.47 4.62
N PHE A 103 9.89 0.01 3.88
CA PHE A 103 8.99 -1.06 4.32
C PHE A 103 8.56 -1.99 3.19
N ARG A 104 7.97 -3.12 3.59
CA ARG A 104 7.22 -4.01 2.70
C ARG A 104 5.74 -3.98 3.03
N ILE A 105 4.90 -4.30 2.07
CA ILE A 105 3.46 -4.45 2.19
C ILE A 105 3.13 -5.92 1.99
N MET A 106 2.26 -6.45 2.83
CA MET A 106 1.59 -7.72 2.58
C MET A 106 0.33 -7.50 1.72
N ALA A 107 0.30 -8.08 0.52
CA ALA A 107 -0.78 -7.89 -0.45
C ALA A 107 -1.26 -9.22 -1.07
N LYS A 108 -2.50 -9.25 -1.57
CA LYS A 108 -3.13 -10.44 -2.17
C LYS A 108 -2.31 -10.97 -3.35
N GLU A 109 -2.06 -12.27 -3.44
CA GLU A 109 -1.25 -12.90 -4.52
C GLU A 109 -1.75 -12.53 -5.92
N GLU A 110 -3.06 -12.34 -6.11
CA GLU A 110 -3.67 -11.98 -7.38
C GLU A 110 -3.16 -10.63 -7.92
N ILE A 111 -2.83 -9.69 -7.03
CA ILE A 111 -2.28 -8.39 -7.43
C ILE A 111 -0.89 -8.57 -8.06
N PHE A 112 -0.14 -9.60 -7.64
CA PHE A 112 1.17 -9.91 -8.18
C PHE A 112 1.10 -10.56 -9.58
N ARG A 113 -0.09 -10.83 -10.12
CA ARG A 113 -0.30 -11.35 -11.47
C ARG A 113 -0.45 -10.26 -12.54
N TYR A 114 -0.72 -9.02 -12.14
CA TYR A 114 -0.83 -7.91 -13.09
C TYR A 114 0.54 -7.56 -13.70
N PRO A 115 0.65 -7.41 -15.04
CA PRO A 115 1.88 -6.93 -15.67
C PRO A 115 2.30 -5.56 -15.13
N PHE A 116 3.60 -5.28 -15.17
CA PHE A 116 4.26 -4.09 -14.60
C PHE A 116 4.12 -3.95 -13.09
N LEU A 117 2.89 -3.81 -12.57
CA LEU A 117 2.62 -3.67 -11.14
C LEU A 117 3.07 -4.92 -10.37
N GLY A 118 2.58 -6.10 -10.75
CA GLY A 118 2.94 -7.34 -10.08
C GLY A 118 4.44 -7.64 -10.18
N TRP A 119 5.07 -7.32 -11.32
CA TRP A 119 6.51 -7.44 -11.46
C TRP A 119 7.27 -6.51 -10.51
N HIS A 120 6.82 -5.25 -10.39
CA HIS A 120 7.38 -4.29 -9.44
C HIS A 120 7.26 -4.82 -8.00
N LEU A 121 6.06 -5.27 -7.60
CA LEU A 121 5.81 -5.80 -6.26
C LEU A 121 6.72 -7.01 -5.94
N ARG A 122 6.92 -7.94 -6.90
CA ARG A 122 7.83 -9.08 -6.71
C ARG A 122 9.28 -8.63 -6.56
N ARG A 123 9.73 -7.71 -7.43
CA ARG A 123 11.11 -7.21 -7.46
C ARG A 123 11.46 -6.38 -6.23
N SER A 124 10.52 -5.57 -5.76
CA SER A 124 10.70 -4.73 -4.57
C SER A 124 10.51 -5.50 -3.27
N GLY A 125 10.47 -6.83 -3.31
CA GLY A 125 10.40 -7.69 -2.13
C GLY A 125 9.10 -7.61 -1.33
N GLN A 126 8.00 -7.17 -1.94
CA GLN A 126 6.69 -7.16 -1.27
C GLN A 126 6.25 -8.59 -0.95
N VAL A 127 5.42 -8.72 0.09
CA VAL A 127 4.98 -10.03 0.56
C VAL A 127 3.64 -10.36 -0.06
N SER A 128 3.59 -11.44 -0.83
CA SER A 128 2.30 -11.97 -1.29
C SER A 128 1.66 -12.87 -0.24
N ILE A 129 0.33 -12.79 -0.13
CA ILE A 129 -0.48 -13.64 0.74
C ILE A 129 -1.55 -14.36 -0.07
N GLU A 130 -1.48 -15.69 -0.05
CA GLU A 130 -2.49 -16.58 -0.63
C GLU A 130 -3.39 -17.10 0.49
N ARG A 131 -4.70 -16.85 0.39
CA ARG A 131 -5.64 -17.12 1.50
C ARG A 131 -6.57 -18.30 1.25
N GLU A 132 -6.63 -18.79 0.02
CA GLU A 132 -7.55 -19.87 -0.38
C GLU A 132 -7.07 -21.24 0.13
N HIS A 133 -5.77 -21.40 0.34
CA HIS A 133 -5.18 -22.66 0.79
C HIS A 133 -4.42 -22.49 2.10
N ALA A 134 -4.81 -23.25 3.14
CA ALA A 134 -4.26 -23.13 4.49
C ALA A 134 -2.72 -23.28 4.53
N LEU A 135 -2.17 -24.27 3.81
CA LEU A 135 -0.72 -24.47 3.72
C LEU A 135 -0.01 -23.31 3.04
N ALA A 136 -0.59 -22.75 1.96
CA ALA A 136 -0.01 -21.62 1.25
C ALA A 136 -0.06 -20.33 2.08
N SER A 137 -1.17 -20.11 2.79
CA SER A 137 -1.34 -19.03 3.76
C SER A 137 -0.26 -19.10 4.83
N MET A 138 -0.07 -20.26 5.45
CA MET A 138 0.98 -20.44 6.47
C MET A 138 2.40 -20.22 5.93
N ARG A 139 2.70 -20.65 4.71
CA ARG A 139 4.00 -20.34 4.06
C ARG A 139 4.19 -18.84 3.87
N SER A 140 3.15 -18.14 3.42
CA SER A 140 3.16 -16.69 3.21
C SER A 140 3.39 -15.94 4.52
N LEU A 141 2.70 -16.32 5.60
CA LEU A 141 2.88 -15.75 6.94
C LEU A 141 4.29 -16.02 7.48
N ASN A 142 4.83 -17.23 7.27
CA ASN A 142 6.20 -17.57 7.67
C ASN A 142 7.25 -16.75 6.92
N ARG A 143 7.05 -16.52 5.62
CA ARG A 143 7.91 -15.65 4.81
C ARG A 143 7.86 -14.21 5.31
N ALA A 144 6.67 -13.71 5.62
CA ALA A 144 6.49 -12.38 6.20
C ALA A 144 7.27 -12.23 7.51
N ALA A 145 7.19 -13.23 8.40
CA ALA A 145 7.90 -13.23 9.67
C ALA A 145 9.43 -13.26 9.47
N ALA A 146 9.92 -14.00 8.48
CA ALA A 146 11.34 -14.05 8.16
C ALA A 146 11.86 -12.70 7.62
N ILE A 147 11.10 -12.02 6.76
CA ILE A 147 11.42 -10.68 6.25
C ILE A 147 11.50 -9.67 7.40
N LEU A 148 10.50 -9.71 8.28
CA LEU A 148 10.41 -8.83 9.43
C LEU A 148 11.55 -9.06 10.43
N LYS A 149 11.87 -10.33 10.72
CA LYS A 149 13.02 -10.73 11.53
C LYS A 149 14.36 -10.34 10.88
N GLY A 150 14.40 -10.27 9.55
CA GLY A 150 15.55 -9.81 8.76
C GLY A 150 15.74 -8.28 8.76
N GLY A 151 14.97 -7.53 9.55
CA GLY A 151 15.14 -6.08 9.69
C GLY A 151 14.31 -5.24 8.74
N GLN A 152 13.40 -5.83 7.96
CA GLN A 152 12.54 -5.09 7.04
C GLN A 152 11.16 -4.85 7.68
N PRO A 153 10.78 -3.61 8.01
CA PRO A 153 9.45 -3.31 8.52
C PRO A 153 8.35 -3.74 7.56
N LEU A 154 7.20 -4.14 8.11
CA LEU A 154 6.10 -4.71 7.33
C LEU A 154 4.80 -3.97 7.64
N VAL A 155 4.18 -3.43 6.60
CA VAL A 155 2.82 -2.91 6.59
C VAL A 155 1.84 -4.03 6.28
N VAL A 156 0.80 -4.13 7.08
CA VAL A 156 -0.32 -5.05 6.87
C VAL A 156 -1.65 -4.33 7.04
N PHE A 157 -2.63 -4.83 6.30
CA PHE A 157 -4.03 -4.46 6.43
C PHE A 157 -4.76 -5.66 7.04
N PRO A 158 -4.97 -5.69 8.37
CA PRO A 158 -5.38 -6.88 9.11
C PRO A 158 -6.80 -7.33 8.78
N GLU A 159 -7.63 -6.44 8.22
CA GLU A 159 -8.96 -6.73 7.69
C GLU A 159 -8.95 -7.70 6.49
N GLY A 160 -7.81 -7.78 5.78
CA GLY A 160 -7.63 -8.60 4.61
C GLY A 160 -8.35 -8.09 3.34
N GLY A 161 -9.42 -7.33 3.46
CA GLY A 161 -10.12 -6.72 2.34
C GLY A 161 -10.18 -5.20 2.47
N ARG A 162 -10.79 -4.57 1.47
CA ARG A 162 -11.27 -3.19 1.60
C ARG A 162 -12.73 -3.23 2.05
N SER A 163 -13.09 -2.35 2.97
CA SER A 163 -14.50 -2.18 3.34
C SER A 163 -15.32 -1.63 2.17
N ALA A 164 -16.52 -2.17 1.96
CA ALA A 164 -17.49 -1.61 1.01
C ALA A 164 -18.26 -0.42 1.60
N THR A 165 -18.32 -0.32 2.93
CA THR A 165 -19.18 0.63 3.66
C THR A 165 -18.39 1.73 4.37
N GLY A 166 -17.07 1.75 4.23
CA GLY A 166 -16.18 2.67 4.96
C GLY A 166 -15.96 2.30 6.43
N GLN A 167 -16.59 1.22 6.92
CA GLN A 167 -16.39 0.71 8.28
C GLN A 167 -15.30 -0.35 8.32
N THR A 168 -14.45 -0.32 9.34
CA THR A 168 -13.42 -1.34 9.55
C THR A 168 -14.02 -2.73 9.77
N LEU A 169 -13.49 -3.71 9.06
CA LEU A 169 -13.83 -5.12 9.20
C LEU A 169 -13.12 -5.78 10.39
N PRO A 170 -13.58 -6.96 10.85
CA PRO A 170 -12.85 -7.74 11.85
C PRO A 170 -11.43 -8.08 11.39
N PHE A 171 -10.48 -8.01 12.31
CA PHE A 171 -9.08 -8.29 12.01
C PHE A 171 -8.82 -9.79 11.97
N LEU A 172 -8.09 -10.22 10.94
CA LEU A 172 -7.66 -11.60 10.77
C LEU A 172 -6.47 -11.89 11.71
N PRO A 173 -6.51 -12.97 12.52
CA PRO A 173 -5.48 -13.26 13.51
C PRO A 173 -4.11 -13.58 12.90
N GLY A 174 -4.08 -14.05 11.64
CA GLY A 174 -2.86 -14.51 10.97
C GLY A 174 -1.77 -13.45 10.83
N VAL A 175 -2.12 -12.17 10.73
CA VAL A 175 -1.12 -11.10 10.66
C VAL A 175 -0.43 -10.84 12.00
N PHE A 176 -1.12 -11.09 13.12
CA PHE A 176 -0.52 -10.97 14.45
C PHE A 176 0.40 -12.15 14.77
N TYR A 177 0.13 -13.33 14.20
CA TYR A 177 1.07 -14.45 14.23
C TYR A 177 2.43 -14.06 13.63
N VAL A 178 2.46 -13.23 12.59
CA VAL A 178 3.71 -12.74 11.96
C VAL A 178 4.54 -11.94 12.97
N ALA A 179 3.92 -11.01 13.69
CA ALA A 179 4.60 -10.19 14.70
C ALA A 179 5.15 -11.05 15.84
N ILE A 180 4.32 -11.96 16.38
CA ILE A 180 4.71 -12.89 17.46
C ILE A 180 5.90 -13.74 17.01
N LYS A 181 5.85 -14.30 15.80
CA LYS A 181 6.90 -15.17 15.28
C LYS A 181 8.20 -14.42 14.98
N ALA A 182 8.11 -13.18 14.52
CA ALA A 182 9.26 -12.32 14.28
C ALA A 182 9.85 -11.76 15.58
N GLY A 183 9.09 -11.74 16.67
CA GLY A 183 9.50 -11.15 17.95
C GLY A 183 9.56 -9.63 17.89
N VAL A 184 8.64 -8.98 17.16
CA VAL A 184 8.61 -7.52 17.01
C VAL A 184 7.29 -6.93 17.47
N ASP A 185 7.33 -5.64 17.83
CA ASP A 185 6.15 -4.89 18.26
C ASP A 185 5.21 -4.60 17.07
N VAL A 186 3.91 -4.61 17.37
CA VAL A 186 2.87 -4.13 16.46
C VAL A 186 2.65 -2.65 16.71
N VAL A 187 2.77 -1.84 15.67
CA VAL A 187 2.47 -0.40 15.72
C VAL A 187 1.12 -0.18 15.04
N PRO A 188 0.03 0.08 15.79
CA PRO A 188 -1.25 0.38 15.21
C PRO A 188 -1.24 1.79 14.61
N MET A 189 -1.75 1.93 13.40
CA MET A 189 -1.92 3.20 12.72
C MET A 189 -3.32 3.25 12.08
N ALA A 190 -3.86 4.45 11.88
CA ALA A 190 -5.18 4.65 11.31
C ALA A 190 -5.12 5.57 10.09
N LEU A 191 -5.82 5.17 9.02
CA LEU A 191 -6.10 5.97 7.84
C LEU A 191 -7.52 6.51 7.95
N VAL A 192 -7.65 7.83 7.82
CA VAL A 192 -8.93 8.56 7.95
C VAL A 192 -9.08 9.48 6.76
N GLY A 193 -10.28 9.52 6.17
CA GLY A 193 -10.59 10.39 5.02
C GLY A 193 -10.36 9.77 3.65
N THR A 194 -9.74 8.58 3.55
CA THR A 194 -9.40 7.97 2.25
C THR A 194 -10.60 7.34 1.55
N TYR A 195 -11.64 6.96 2.28
CA TYR A 195 -12.89 6.43 1.72
C TYR A 195 -13.77 7.53 1.16
N GLU A 196 -13.83 8.67 1.85
CA GLU A 196 -14.63 9.84 1.50
C GLU A 196 -14.12 10.58 0.25
N LEU A 197 -12.90 10.25 -0.19
CA LEU A 197 -12.25 10.78 -1.40
C LEU A 197 -12.50 9.94 -2.66
N LEU A 198 -13.16 8.78 -2.53
CA LEU A 198 -13.58 7.94 -3.68
C LEU A 198 -14.75 8.58 -4.45
#